data_AF-A0A258GRC0-F1
#
_entry.id   AF-A0A258GRC0-F1
#
_cell.length_a   1.000
_cell.length_b   1.000
_cell.length_c   1.000
_cell.angle_alpha   90.00
_cell.angle_beta   90.00
_cell.angle_gamma   90.00
#
_symmetry.space_group_name_H-M   'P 1'
#
loop_
_entity.id
_entity.type
_entity.pdbx_description
1 polymer ?
#
loop_
_entity_poly.entity_id
_entity_poly.type
_entity_poly.pdbx_seq_one_letter_code
_entity_poly.pdbx_strand_id
1 'polypeptide(L)'
;MDAIAISRTGLDVEWRRMEIIALNLANINSGAAADGTSYQSLRLLSGPAESFRTVLDGQQTPGGVRVYGVEPSGTGLRRVYEPSHPQADASGFVTYPNISHAEEMSLMGAGGGAADLFQRSQDRTASMSALDPVAALGLSDAAPQILRLGLPALPASASAGASFQSVLSAGLDTVNQKVAHADDLVRQFALDDSVPVHQVTIALEEARLSVELAMQVRTRLVETYRELMNMQL
;
A
#
# COMPACT_ATOMS: atom_id res chain seq x y z
N MET A 1 24.86 9.34 2.15
CA MET A 1 23.69 8.55 1.74
C MET A 1 22.84 8.33 2.97
N ASP A 2 21.92 9.24 3.29
CA ASP A 2 21.05 9.08 4.45
C ASP A 2 19.84 8.22 4.07
N ALA A 3 20.09 6.92 3.86
CA ALA A 3 19.05 5.93 3.55
C ALA A 3 17.89 5.98 4.56
N ILE A 4 18.21 6.29 5.82
CA ILE A 4 17.23 6.47 6.91
C ILE A 4 16.29 7.65 6.63
N ALA A 5 16.79 8.78 6.11
CA ALA A 5 15.96 9.93 5.80
C ALA A 5 15.00 9.62 4.65
N ILE A 6 15.46 8.88 3.64
CA ILE A 6 14.65 8.42 2.50
C ILE A 6 13.54 7.48 3.01
N SER A 7 13.90 6.46 3.80
CA SER A 7 12.94 5.52 4.38
C SER A 7 11.90 6.22 5.25
N ARG A 8 12.30 7.23 6.03
CA ARG A 8 11.36 8.04 6.83
C ARG A 8 10.33 8.72 5.93
N THR A 9 10.79 9.43 4.91
CA THR A 9 9.88 10.11 3.98
C THR A 9 8.98 9.15 3.19
N GLY A 10 9.46 7.94 2.88
CA GLY A 10 8.64 6.90 2.28
C GLY A 10 7.55 6.39 3.22
N LEU A 11 7.88 6.18 4.50
CA LEU A 11 6.93 5.78 5.53
C LEU A 11 5.87 6.87 5.79
N ASP A 12 6.27 8.14 5.83
CA ASP A 12 5.33 9.26 6.00
C ASP A 12 4.29 9.30 4.86
N VAL A 13 4.73 9.09 3.62
CA VAL A 13 3.84 9.00 2.45
C VAL A 13 2.90 7.81 2.57
N GLU A 14 3.41 6.64 2.97
CA GLU A 14 2.61 5.44 3.08
C GLU A 14 1.58 5.52 4.22
N TRP A 15 1.95 6.10 5.36
CA TRP A 15 1.03 6.36 6.45
C TRP A 15 -0.09 7.30 6.01
N ARG A 16 0.24 8.36 5.27
CA ARG A 16 -0.76 9.29 4.72
C ARG A 16 -1.67 8.63 3.69
N ARG A 17 -1.16 7.68 2.90
CA ARG A 17 -1.98 6.87 1.99
C ARG A 17 -2.97 6.01 2.79
N MET A 18 -2.52 5.32 3.84
CA MET A 18 -3.40 4.50 4.67
C MET A 18 -4.51 5.31 5.35
N GLU A 19 -4.20 6.52 5.80
CA GLU A 19 -5.19 7.42 6.39
C GLU A 19 -6.29 7.79 5.37
N ILE A 20 -5.92 8.06 4.12
CA ILE A 20 -6.87 8.37 3.04
C ILE A 20 -7.71 7.15 2.66
N ILE A 21 -7.09 5.97 2.54
CA ILE A 21 -7.80 4.71 2.27
C ILE A 21 -8.83 4.44 3.38
N ALA A 22 -8.44 4.60 4.65
CA ALA A 22 -9.33 4.43 5.78
C ALA A 22 -10.50 5.43 5.74
N LEU A 23 -10.24 6.69 5.35
CA LEU A 23 -11.27 7.70 5.19
C LEU A 23 -12.24 7.37 4.05
N ASN A 24 -11.74 6.89 2.91
CA ASN A 24 -12.57 6.43 1.80
C ASN A 24 -13.45 5.24 2.24
N LEU A 25 -12.86 4.27 2.95
CA LEU A 25 -13.54 3.09 3.48
C LEU A 25 -14.65 3.45 4.48
N ALA A 26 -14.39 4.41 5.36
CA ALA A 26 -15.35 4.87 6.36
C ALA A 26 -16.56 5.58 5.71
N ASN A 27 -16.36 6.22 4.56
CA ASN A 27 -17.41 6.98 3.88
C ASN A 27 -18.13 6.18 2.77
N ILE A 28 -17.81 4.91 2.51
CA ILE A 28 -18.42 4.10 1.42
C ILE A 28 -19.95 4.10 1.49
N ASN A 29 -20.52 3.91 2.68
CA ASN A 29 -21.96 3.84 2.89
C ASN A 29 -22.54 5.16 3.43
N SER A 30 -21.80 6.27 3.28
CA SER A 30 -22.27 7.59 3.68
C SER A 30 -23.09 8.19 2.56
N GLY A 31 -24.39 8.41 2.80
CA GLY A 31 -25.26 9.11 1.87
C GLY A 31 -24.90 10.59 1.76
N ALA A 32 -25.51 11.28 0.79
CA ALA A 32 -25.32 12.72 0.64
C ALA A 32 -25.71 13.47 1.93
N ALA A 33 -24.91 14.48 2.29
CA ALA A 33 -25.22 15.37 3.39
C ALA A 33 -26.49 16.20 3.08
N ALA A 34 -27.06 16.84 4.11
CA ALA A 34 -28.31 17.60 4.00
C ALA A 34 -28.23 18.79 3.02
N ASP A 35 -27.02 19.21 2.64
CA ASP A 35 -26.73 20.23 1.62
C ASP A 35 -26.65 19.65 0.19
N GLY A 36 -26.86 18.35 0.01
CA GLY A 36 -26.78 17.65 -1.27
C GLY A 36 -25.36 17.30 -1.71
N THR A 37 -24.33 17.59 -0.89
CA THR A 37 -22.96 17.20 -1.20
C THR A 37 -22.71 15.75 -0.78
N SER A 38 -22.23 14.94 -1.72
CA SER A 38 -21.80 13.56 -1.45
C SER A 38 -20.29 13.51 -1.34
N TYR A 39 -19.79 12.66 -0.45
CA TYR A 39 -18.36 12.42 -0.31
C TYR A 39 -17.77 11.97 -1.66
N GLN A 40 -16.53 12.36 -1.95
CA GLN A 40 -15.80 11.86 -3.11
C GLN A 40 -14.54 11.17 -2.61
N SER A 41 -14.20 10.03 -3.19
CA SER A 41 -12.95 9.35 -2.86
C SER A 41 -11.77 10.27 -3.10
N LEU A 42 -10.80 10.18 -2.21
CA LEU A 42 -9.60 10.98 -2.23
C LEU A 42 -8.40 10.12 -2.62
N ARG A 43 -7.41 10.71 -3.29
CA ARG A 43 -6.14 10.07 -3.62
C ARG A 43 -4.96 10.97 -3.25
N LEU A 44 -3.95 10.36 -2.65
CA LEU A 44 -2.69 11.03 -2.35
C LEU A 44 -1.87 11.24 -3.64
N LEU A 45 -1.45 12.48 -3.87
CA LEU A 45 -0.44 12.82 -4.85
C LEU A 45 0.90 12.92 -4.14
N SER A 46 1.82 12.02 -4.46
CA SER A 46 3.19 11.99 -3.93
C SER A 46 4.21 11.78 -5.04
N GLY A 47 5.45 12.17 -4.78
CA GLY A 47 6.56 11.95 -5.72
C GLY A 47 7.88 12.48 -5.18
N PRO A 48 8.95 12.52 -6.00
CA PRO A 48 10.30 12.83 -5.52
C PRO A 48 10.37 14.21 -4.87
N ALA A 49 11.11 14.36 -3.78
CA ALA A 49 11.20 15.67 -3.12
C ALA A 49 12.02 16.67 -3.94
N GLU A 50 13.02 16.16 -4.64
CA GLU A 50 13.88 16.89 -5.58
C GLU A 50 13.37 16.78 -7.02
N SER A 51 13.71 17.77 -7.84
CA SER A 51 13.42 17.71 -9.28
C SER A 51 14.36 16.71 -9.97
N PHE A 52 13.85 15.95 -10.94
CA PHE A 52 14.66 14.97 -11.68
C PHE A 52 15.86 15.62 -12.39
N ARG A 53 15.72 16.86 -12.88
CA ARG A 53 16.83 17.61 -13.52
C ARG A 53 17.94 17.91 -12.52
N THR A 54 17.59 18.35 -11.31
CA THR A 54 18.55 18.62 -10.22
C THR A 54 19.36 17.38 -9.84
N VAL A 55 18.74 16.20 -9.87
CA VAL A 55 19.41 14.91 -9.61
C VAL A 55 20.31 14.51 -10.78
N LEU A 56 19.87 14.73 -12.03
CA LEU A 56 20.61 14.38 -13.24
C LEU A 56 21.87 15.24 -13.44
N ASP A 57 21.81 16.52 -13.07
CA ASP A 57 22.96 17.45 -13.11
C ASP A 57 24.03 17.13 -12.04
N GLY A 58 23.83 16.06 -11.24
CA GLY A 58 24.83 15.54 -10.29
C GLY A 58 25.10 16.45 -9.09
N GLN A 59 24.41 17.58 -8.97
CA GLN A 59 24.60 18.55 -7.89
C GLN A 59 24.03 18.08 -6.54
N GLN A 60 23.07 17.16 -6.53
CA GLN A 60 22.44 16.67 -5.30
C GLN A 60 22.12 15.18 -5.34
N THR A 61 22.31 14.51 -4.21
CA THR A 61 21.85 13.13 -4.01
C THR A 61 20.33 13.08 -3.98
N PRO A 62 19.69 12.02 -4.54
CA PRO A 62 18.23 11.90 -4.58
C PRO A 62 17.62 12.05 -3.17
N GLY A 63 16.84 13.10 -2.98
CA GLY A 63 16.15 13.41 -1.75
C GLY A 63 14.75 12.79 -1.73
N GLY A 64 14.60 11.66 -1.04
CA GLY A 64 13.34 11.10 -0.54
C GLY A 64 12.07 11.21 -1.42
N VAL A 65 10.92 11.18 -0.77
CA VAL A 65 9.60 11.36 -1.39
C VAL A 65 8.85 12.42 -0.59
N ARG A 66 7.97 13.20 -1.22
CA ARG A 66 7.09 14.14 -0.52
C ARG A 66 5.66 14.02 -1.01
N VAL A 67 4.74 14.49 -0.18
CA VAL A 67 3.33 14.65 -0.52
C VAL A 67 3.14 16.00 -1.20
N TYR A 68 2.57 15.97 -2.40
CA TYR A 68 2.18 17.15 -3.17
C TYR A 68 0.78 17.65 -2.81
N GLY A 69 -0.11 16.75 -2.43
CA GLY A 69 -1.48 17.08 -2.05
C GLY A 69 -2.40 15.87 -2.08
N VAL A 70 -3.69 16.13 -1.96
CA VAL A 70 -4.76 15.14 -2.06
C VAL A 70 -5.76 15.65 -3.10
N GLU A 71 -6.17 14.78 -4.02
CA GLU A 71 -7.11 15.11 -5.10
C GLU A 71 -8.34 14.21 -5.02
N PRO A 72 -9.55 14.71 -5.37
CA PRO A 72 -10.71 13.86 -5.61
C PRO A 72 -10.42 12.85 -6.73
N SER A 73 -10.69 11.58 -6.49
CA SER A 73 -10.36 10.47 -7.39
C SER A 73 -11.48 9.44 -7.35
N GLY A 74 -12.53 9.66 -8.14
CA GLY A 74 -13.67 8.74 -8.22
C GLY A 74 -14.40 8.86 -9.55
N THR A 75 -15.00 7.76 -10.00
CA THR A 75 -15.83 7.72 -11.22
C THR A 75 -17.28 7.98 -10.84
N GLY A 76 -17.60 9.24 -10.55
CA GLY A 76 -18.98 9.67 -10.27
C GLY A 76 -19.57 9.12 -8.96
N LEU A 77 -20.90 9.14 -8.87
CA LEU A 77 -21.66 8.71 -7.69
C LEU A 77 -22.46 7.45 -8.04
N ARG A 78 -22.57 6.53 -7.08
CA ARG A 78 -23.38 5.31 -7.20
C ARG A 78 -24.77 5.58 -6.63
N ARG A 79 -25.83 5.33 -7.42
CA ARG A 79 -27.23 5.43 -6.97
C ARG A 79 -27.79 4.05 -6.69
N VAL A 80 -28.41 3.86 -5.54
CA VAL A 80 -29.01 2.58 -5.10
C VAL A 80 -30.46 2.83 -4.74
N TYR A 81 -31.35 1.91 -5.14
CA TYR A 81 -32.77 2.00 -4.82
C TYR A 81 -33.03 1.46 -3.41
N GLU A 82 -33.33 2.35 -2.48
CA GLU A 82 -33.64 2.06 -1.08
C GLU A 82 -34.82 2.93 -0.61
N PRO A 83 -36.07 2.55 -0.96
CA PRO A 83 -37.25 3.38 -0.72
C PRO A 83 -37.58 3.60 0.76
N SER A 84 -37.03 2.77 1.65
CA SER A 84 -37.21 2.88 3.10
C SER A 84 -36.09 3.69 3.79
N HIS A 85 -35.14 4.25 3.04
CA HIS A 85 -34.00 4.98 3.60
C HIS A 85 -34.36 6.46 3.86
N PRO A 86 -33.98 7.05 5.02
CA PRO A 86 -34.34 8.42 5.37
C PRO A 86 -33.74 9.48 4.42
N GLN A 87 -32.64 9.15 3.76
CA GLN A 87 -31.98 10.02 2.77
C GLN A 87 -32.32 9.63 1.32
N ALA A 88 -33.41 8.91 1.10
CA ALA A 88 -33.86 8.58 -0.25
C ALA A 88 -34.54 9.80 -0.92
N ASP A 89 -34.24 10.01 -2.20
CA ASP A 89 -34.91 10.97 -3.05
C ASP A 89 -36.42 10.66 -3.18
N ALA A 90 -37.20 11.58 -3.76
CA ALA A 90 -38.62 11.38 -4.07
C ALA A 90 -38.93 10.11 -4.91
N SER A 91 -37.91 9.57 -5.59
CA SER A 91 -38.00 8.34 -6.38
C SER A 91 -37.49 7.08 -5.65
N GLY A 92 -37.13 7.18 -4.36
CA GLY A 92 -36.64 6.06 -3.55
C GLY A 92 -35.16 5.70 -3.76
N PHE A 93 -34.36 6.59 -4.34
CA PHE A 93 -32.93 6.35 -4.58
C PHE A 93 -32.05 7.08 -3.58
N VAL A 94 -31.01 6.42 -3.10
CA VAL A 94 -29.95 7.00 -2.27
C VAL A 94 -28.67 7.11 -3.10
N THR A 95 -27.97 8.23 -2.93
CA THR A 95 -26.71 8.50 -3.62
C THR A 95 -25.54 8.27 -2.67
N TYR A 96 -24.67 7.34 -3.05
CA TYR A 96 -23.46 6.97 -2.34
C TYR A 96 -22.21 7.31 -3.16
N PRO A 97 -21.07 7.54 -2.50
CA PRO A 97 -19.79 7.66 -3.19
C PRO A 97 -19.47 6.35 -3.93
N ASN A 98 -18.92 6.46 -5.14
CA ASN A 98 -18.53 5.29 -5.92
C ASN A 98 -17.14 4.78 -5.48
N ILE A 99 -17.11 4.09 -4.33
CA ILE A 99 -15.89 3.55 -3.72
C ILE A 99 -16.02 2.03 -3.62
N SER A 100 -15.01 1.33 -4.13
CA SER A 100 -14.94 -0.14 -4.03
C SER A 100 -14.14 -0.55 -2.81
N HIS A 101 -14.78 -1.26 -1.88
CA HIS A 101 -14.14 -1.81 -0.69
C HIS A 101 -12.94 -2.71 -1.04
N ALA A 102 -13.09 -3.56 -2.06
CA ALA A 102 -12.03 -4.46 -2.51
C ALA A 102 -10.83 -3.70 -3.11
N GLU A 103 -11.09 -2.58 -3.80
CA GLU A 103 -10.02 -1.76 -4.39
C GLU A 103 -9.25 -1.02 -3.30
N GLU A 104 -9.94 -0.42 -2.33
CA GLU A 104 -9.32 0.28 -1.19
C GLU A 104 -8.50 -0.68 -0.31
N MET A 105 -9.01 -1.88 -0.04
CA MET A 105 -8.26 -2.92 0.68
C MET A 105 -7.05 -3.43 -0.12
N SER A 106 -7.18 -3.54 -1.44
CA SER A 106 -6.07 -3.90 -2.31
C SER A 106 -4.98 -2.81 -2.28
N LEU A 107 -5.35 -1.53 -2.33
CA LEU A 107 -4.44 -0.40 -2.20
C LEU A 107 -3.73 -0.33 -0.85
N MET A 108 -4.30 -0.92 0.21
CA MET A 108 -3.71 -0.99 1.55
C MET A 108 -2.63 -2.09 1.66
N GLY A 109 -2.87 -3.25 1.04
CA GLY A 109 -1.94 -4.38 1.04
C GLY A 109 -0.89 -4.34 -0.08
N ALA A 110 -1.20 -3.62 -1.17
CA ALA A 110 -0.28 -3.45 -2.29
C ALA A 110 0.78 -2.41 -1.95
N GLY A 111 1.89 -2.87 -1.39
CA GLY A 111 3.15 -2.10 -1.30
C GLY A 111 3.68 -1.75 -2.70
N GLY A 112 3.09 -0.72 -3.32
CA GLY A 112 3.50 -0.22 -4.63
C GLY A 112 2.37 -0.20 -5.65
N GLY A 113 1.49 0.82 -5.59
CA GLY A 113 0.53 1.19 -6.63
C GLY A 113 1.14 1.68 -7.96
N ALA A 114 2.26 1.11 -8.39
CA ALA A 114 2.89 1.38 -9.69
C ALA A 114 2.12 0.73 -10.85
N ALA A 115 1.38 -0.36 -10.60
CA ALA A 115 0.61 -1.05 -11.65
C ALA A 115 -0.64 -0.25 -12.06
N ASP A 116 -1.35 0.35 -11.11
CA ASP A 116 -2.61 1.06 -11.39
C ASP A 116 -2.39 2.43 -12.06
N LEU A 117 -1.31 3.12 -11.70
CA LEU A 117 -0.90 4.39 -12.31
C LEU A 117 -0.40 4.20 -13.76
N PHE A 118 0.17 3.04 -14.09
CA PHE A 118 0.68 2.73 -15.44
C PHE A 118 -0.43 2.34 -16.42
N GLN A 119 -1.51 1.72 -15.94
CA GLN A 119 -2.67 1.43 -16.78
C GLN A 119 -3.46 2.72 -17.07
N ARG A 120 -3.59 3.59 -16.06
CA ARG A 120 -4.34 4.85 -16.17
C ARG A 120 -3.60 5.94 -16.98
N SER A 121 -2.27 5.94 -16.98
CA SER A 121 -1.50 6.82 -17.87
C SER A 121 -1.65 6.41 -19.33
N GLN A 122 -1.73 5.11 -19.62
CA GLN A 122 -2.00 4.60 -20.97
C GLN A 122 -3.39 4.99 -21.49
N ASP A 123 -4.43 4.89 -20.65
CA ASP A 123 -5.79 5.35 -21.00
C ASP A 123 -5.85 6.87 -21.26
N ARG A 124 -5.07 7.67 -20.51
CA ARG A 124 -5.05 9.12 -20.70
C ARG A 124 -4.23 9.57 -21.90
N THR A 125 -3.19 8.82 -22.29
CA THR A 125 -2.42 9.12 -23.51
C THR A 125 -3.20 8.88 -24.81
N ALA A 126 -4.25 8.03 -24.78
CA ALA A 126 -5.11 7.85 -25.94
C ALA A 126 -6.09 9.02 -26.18
N SER A 127 -6.31 9.89 -25.18
CA SER A 127 -7.33 10.96 -25.22
C SER A 127 -6.78 12.39 -25.16
N MET A 128 -5.46 12.60 -25.13
CA MET A 128 -4.83 13.93 -25.14
C MET A 128 -3.89 14.09 -26.34
N SER A 129 -4.46 14.07 -27.54
CA SER A 129 -3.87 14.76 -28.69
C SER A 129 -4.67 16.03 -28.90
N ALA A 130 -3.98 17.16 -28.93
CA ALA A 130 -4.45 18.55 -28.91
C ALA A 130 -4.79 19.09 -27.51
N LEU A 131 -3.87 19.90 -26.96
CA LEU A 131 -4.12 21.27 -26.48
C LEU A 131 -2.77 21.94 -26.17
N ASP A 132 -2.54 23.11 -26.78
CA ASP A 132 -1.34 23.94 -26.75
C ASP A 132 -0.86 24.40 -25.36
N PRO A 133 0.45 24.71 -25.19
CA PRO A 133 1.01 25.25 -23.96
C PRO A 133 0.70 26.75 -23.82
N VAL A 134 -0.26 27.10 -22.94
CA VAL A 134 -0.47 28.51 -22.58
C VAL A 134 0.54 28.98 -21.53
N ALA A 135 0.96 30.22 -21.74
CA ALA A 135 2.07 30.92 -21.16
C ALA A 135 2.11 31.04 -19.62
N ALA A 136 3.36 31.21 -19.17
CA ALA A 136 3.78 31.80 -17.92
C ALA A 136 2.83 32.87 -17.34
N LEU A 137 2.43 32.65 -16.09
CA LEU A 137 2.11 33.72 -15.14
C LEU A 137 2.91 33.45 -13.87
N GLY A 138 3.82 34.38 -13.59
CA GLY A 138 4.75 34.31 -12.48
C GLY A 138 4.04 34.36 -11.13
N LEU A 139 4.52 33.52 -10.23
CA LEU A 139 4.46 33.69 -8.78
C LEU A 139 5.83 33.27 -8.24
N SER A 140 6.79 34.16 -8.44
CA SER A 140 7.98 34.23 -7.59
C SER A 140 7.54 34.70 -6.20
N ASP A 141 8.08 34.04 -5.17
CA ASP A 141 8.04 34.42 -3.76
C ASP A 141 6.86 33.90 -2.92
N ALA A 142 7.00 32.68 -2.42
CA ALA A 142 6.38 32.24 -1.17
C ALA A 142 7.31 31.22 -0.50
N ALA A 143 8.14 31.70 0.43
CA ALA A 143 8.88 30.86 1.36
C ALA A 143 7.91 29.89 2.09
N PRO A 144 8.33 28.65 2.39
CA PRO A 144 7.46 27.68 3.05
C PRO A 144 7.19 28.10 4.49
N GLN A 145 5.97 28.54 4.78
CA GLN A 145 5.46 28.72 6.14
C GLN A 145 5.10 27.38 6.79
N ILE A 146 6.04 26.43 6.82
CA ILE A 146 5.88 25.19 7.58
C ILE A 146 6.71 25.31 8.86
N LEU A 147 6.23 26.13 9.79
CA LEU A 147 6.67 26.07 11.19
C LEU A 147 5.61 26.62 12.14
N ARG A 148 4.69 25.77 12.62
CA ARG A 148 4.10 25.75 13.98
C ARG A 148 2.86 24.86 14.05
N LEU A 149 3.07 23.55 14.13
CA LEU A 149 2.24 22.74 15.03
C LEU A 149 3.20 22.05 16.00
N GLY A 150 3.19 22.49 17.25
CA GLY A 150 4.11 22.05 18.30
C GLY A 150 3.90 20.60 18.68
N LEU A 151 4.52 19.67 17.95
CA LEU A 151 4.69 18.29 18.37
C LEU A 151 6.08 18.15 19.02
N PRO A 152 6.18 17.44 20.17
CA PRO A 152 7.46 17.16 20.80
C PRO A 152 8.33 16.31 19.87
N ALA A 153 9.61 16.67 19.76
CA ALA A 153 10.58 15.89 19.01
C ALA A 153 10.70 14.47 19.61
N LEU A 154 10.26 13.46 18.86
CA LEU A 154 10.46 12.07 19.25
C LEU A 154 11.92 11.64 19.04
N PRO A 155 12.42 10.74 19.91
CA PRO A 155 13.84 10.41 20.03
C PRO A 155 14.39 9.70 18.79
N ALA A 156 15.67 9.97 18.51
CA ALA A 156 16.41 9.34 17.44
C ALA A 156 16.71 7.85 17.71
N SER A 157 16.62 7.06 16.64
CA SER A 157 17.37 5.84 16.32
C SER A 157 17.00 4.51 16.99
N ALA A 158 16.54 3.55 16.15
CA ALA A 158 16.74 2.12 16.36
C ALA A 158 17.07 1.42 15.02
N SER A 159 18.37 1.14 14.85
CA SER A 159 19.12 0.20 13.98
C SER A 159 18.53 -0.37 12.68
N ALA A 160 19.25 -0.08 11.59
CA ALA A 160 19.36 -0.91 10.39
C ALA A 160 20.14 -2.22 10.66
N GLY A 161 19.75 -3.32 10.00
CA GLY A 161 20.61 -4.50 9.82
C GLY A 161 19.95 -5.87 9.99
N ALA A 162 19.10 -6.30 9.06
CA ALA A 162 18.82 -7.73 8.87
C ALA A 162 19.51 -8.20 7.58
N SER A 163 20.52 -9.07 7.71
CA SER A 163 21.22 -9.66 6.58
C SER A 163 20.34 -10.72 5.90
N PHE A 164 20.52 -10.96 4.60
CA PHE A 164 19.80 -12.04 3.89
C PHE A 164 19.90 -13.38 4.64
N GLN A 165 21.07 -13.67 5.22
CA GLN A 165 21.28 -14.85 6.04
C GLN A 165 20.40 -14.90 7.29
N SER A 166 20.19 -13.77 7.98
CA SER A 166 19.25 -13.71 9.10
C SER A 166 17.80 -13.92 8.68
N VAL A 167 17.41 -13.42 7.51
CA VAL A 167 16.06 -13.61 6.96
C VAL A 167 15.85 -15.07 6.55
N LEU A 168 16.85 -15.70 5.93
CA LEU A 168 16.81 -17.11 5.55
C LEU A 168 16.75 -18.02 6.79
N SER A 169 17.60 -17.76 7.80
CA SER A 169 17.55 -18.51 9.06
C SER A 169 16.18 -18.37 9.73
N ALA A 170 15.68 -17.13 9.87
CA ALA A 170 14.36 -16.88 10.46
C ALA A 170 13.23 -17.56 9.66
N GLY A 171 13.34 -17.62 8.33
CA GLY A 171 12.41 -18.36 7.48
C GLY A 171 12.43 -19.87 7.74
N LEU A 172 13.62 -20.47 7.91
CA LEU A 172 13.76 -21.88 8.26
C LEU A 172 13.22 -22.18 9.66
N ASP A 173 13.49 -21.30 10.62
CA ASP A 173 12.93 -21.38 11.97
C ASP A 173 11.39 -21.31 11.94
N THR A 174 10.83 -20.45 11.09
CA THR A 174 9.38 -20.32 10.89
C THR A 174 8.76 -21.60 10.33
N VAL A 175 9.39 -22.22 9.33
CA VAL A 175 8.92 -23.51 8.77
C VAL A 175 8.97 -24.60 9.84
N ASN A 176 10.07 -24.68 10.60
CA ASN A 176 10.21 -25.64 11.69
C ASN A 176 9.15 -25.44 12.78
N GLN A 177 8.85 -24.19 13.15
CA GLN A 177 7.79 -23.87 14.10
C GLN A 177 6.39 -24.24 13.57
N LYS A 178 6.10 -24.00 12.28
CA LYS A 178 4.81 -24.34 11.67
C LYS A 178 4.58 -25.85 11.59
N VAL A 179 5.62 -26.65 11.28
CA VAL A 179 5.55 -28.11 11.31
C VAL A 179 5.32 -28.62 12.73
N ALA A 180 6.09 -28.11 13.71
CA ALA A 180 5.93 -28.51 15.12
C ALA A 180 4.55 -28.16 15.69
N HIS A 181 4.03 -26.98 15.37
CA HIS A 181 2.70 -26.53 15.81
C HIS A 181 1.58 -27.39 15.21
N ALA A 182 1.70 -27.78 13.94
CA ALA A 182 0.72 -28.69 13.31
C ALA A 182 0.74 -30.07 13.98
N ASP A 183 1.92 -30.62 14.28
CA ASP A 183 2.07 -31.90 14.98
C ASP A 183 1.49 -31.87 16.40
N ASP A 184 1.69 -30.78 17.14
CA ASP A 184 1.16 -30.62 18.48
C ASP A 184 -0.38 -30.54 18.48
N LEU A 185 -0.98 -29.85 17.51
CA LEU A 185 -2.44 -29.80 17.35
C LEU A 185 -3.02 -31.17 16.97
N VAL A 186 -2.33 -31.94 16.13
CA VAL A 186 -2.74 -33.32 15.80
C VAL A 186 -2.71 -34.23 17.03
N ARG A 187 -1.69 -34.08 17.89
CA ARG A 187 -1.58 -34.84 19.15
C ARG A 187 -2.61 -34.42 20.17
N GLN A 188 -2.84 -33.11 20.34
CA GLN A 188 -3.85 -32.60 21.26
C GLN A 188 -5.25 -33.04 20.84
N PHE A 189 -5.58 -32.98 19.55
CA PHE A 189 -6.84 -33.51 19.02
C PHE A 189 -7.03 -35.00 19.29
N ALA A 190 -5.97 -35.80 19.24
CA ALA A 190 -6.03 -37.23 19.53
C ALA A 190 -6.18 -37.56 21.03
N LEU A 191 -5.87 -36.61 21.92
CA LEU A 191 -5.84 -36.80 23.37
C LEU A 191 -7.01 -36.12 24.09
N ASP A 192 -7.52 -35.01 23.55
CA ASP A 192 -8.59 -34.20 24.13
C ASP A 192 -9.46 -33.63 22.99
N ASP A 193 -10.74 -34.01 22.94
CA ASP A 193 -11.73 -33.60 21.92
C ASP A 193 -12.02 -32.08 21.88
N SER A 194 -11.35 -31.27 22.71
CA SER A 194 -11.58 -29.82 22.80
C SER A 194 -10.92 -29.01 21.69
N VAL A 195 -10.04 -29.60 20.86
CA VAL A 195 -9.45 -28.90 19.70
C VAL A 195 -10.38 -29.07 18.49
N PRO A 196 -10.94 -27.98 17.94
CA PRO A 196 -11.85 -28.12 16.82
C PRO A 196 -11.10 -28.51 15.54
N VAL A 197 -11.65 -29.49 14.81
CA VAL A 197 -11.05 -30.11 13.60
C VAL A 197 -10.53 -29.08 12.59
N HIS A 198 -11.23 -27.96 12.41
CA HIS A 198 -10.84 -26.94 11.44
C HIS A 198 -9.49 -26.27 11.76
N GLN A 199 -9.10 -26.18 13.04
CA GLN A 199 -7.79 -25.61 13.41
C GLN A 199 -6.67 -26.58 13.06
N VAL A 200 -6.90 -27.88 13.23
CA VAL A 200 -5.95 -28.92 12.83
C VAL A 200 -5.78 -28.92 11.30
N THR A 201 -6.88 -28.82 10.55
CA THR A 201 -6.81 -28.79 9.07
C THR A 201 -6.11 -27.53 8.57
N ILE A 202 -6.42 -26.35 9.14
CA ILE A 202 -5.74 -25.09 8.77
C ILE A 202 -4.24 -25.17 9.09
N ALA A 203 -3.87 -25.67 10.28
CA ALA A 203 -2.47 -25.80 10.66
C ALA A 203 -1.70 -26.76 9.73
N LEU A 204 -2.31 -27.85 9.31
CA LEU A 204 -1.73 -28.79 8.34
C LEU A 204 -1.57 -28.17 6.95
N GLU A 205 -2.55 -27.37 6.50
CA GLU A 205 -2.47 -26.64 5.22
C GLU A 205 -1.38 -25.57 5.24
N GLU A 206 -1.30 -24.77 6.31
CA GLU A 206 -0.25 -23.78 6.50
C GLU A 206 1.15 -24.42 6.53
N ALA A 207 1.32 -25.52 7.28
CA ALA A 207 2.57 -26.25 7.34
C ALA A 207 2.98 -26.76 5.96
N ARG A 208 2.04 -27.37 5.21
CA ARG A 208 2.30 -27.87 3.86
C ARG A 208 2.74 -26.77 2.89
N LEU A 209 2.03 -25.65 2.86
CA LEU A 209 2.38 -24.51 1.98
C LEU A 209 3.75 -23.91 2.35
N SER A 210 4.06 -23.81 3.65
CA SER A 210 5.34 -23.30 4.12
C SER A 210 6.53 -24.18 3.72
N VAL A 211 6.35 -25.51 3.76
CA VAL A 211 7.37 -26.48 3.34
C VAL A 211 7.56 -26.44 1.82
N GLU A 212 6.49 -26.30 1.04
CA GLU A 212 6.57 -26.15 -0.41
C GLU A 212 7.38 -24.91 -0.80
N LEU A 213 7.08 -23.76 -0.18
CA LEU A 213 7.83 -22.52 -0.38
C LEU A 213 9.31 -22.69 -0.02
N ALA A 214 9.63 -23.35 1.09
CA ALA A 214 11.00 -23.61 1.50
C ALA A 214 11.77 -24.44 0.47
N MET A 215 11.11 -25.43 -0.14
CA MET A 215 11.68 -26.26 -1.20
C MET A 215 11.90 -25.48 -2.50
N GLN A 216 11.00 -24.55 -2.84
CA GLN A 216 11.17 -23.63 -3.97
C GLN A 216 12.37 -22.71 -3.76
N VAL A 217 12.51 -22.12 -2.57
CA VAL A 217 13.67 -21.27 -2.22
C VAL A 217 14.97 -22.07 -2.27
N ARG A 218 14.99 -23.29 -1.72
CA ARG A 218 16.16 -24.19 -1.79
C ARG A 218 16.57 -24.44 -3.24
N THR A 219 15.60 -24.75 -4.10
CA THR A 219 15.86 -25.03 -5.52
C THR A 219 16.41 -23.79 -6.20
N ARG A 220 15.77 -22.63 -5.97
CA ARG A 220 16.19 -21.35 -6.53
C ARG A 220 17.60 -20.96 -6.11
N LEU A 221 17.97 -21.18 -4.85
CA LEU A 221 19.32 -20.90 -4.35
C LEU A 221 20.39 -21.76 -5.05
N VAL A 222 20.10 -23.05 -5.25
CA VAL A 222 20.98 -23.97 -5.98
C VAL A 222 21.11 -23.55 -7.45
N GLU A 223 20.02 -23.11 -8.08
CA GLU A 223 20.03 -22.59 -9.44
C GLU A 223 20.86 -21.31 -9.55
N THR A 224 20.65 -20.32 -8.68
CA THR A 224 21.46 -19.08 -8.69
C THR A 224 22.94 -19.35 -8.39
N TYR A 225 23.25 -20.32 -7.53
CA TYR A 225 24.64 -20.72 -7.28
C TYR A 225 25.27 -21.38 -8.52
N ARG A 226 24.52 -22.27 -9.20
CA ARG A 226 24.95 -22.87 -10.46
C ARG A 226 25.09 -21.82 -11.56
N GLU A 227 24.18 -20.87 -11.66
CA GLU A 227 24.20 -19.80 -12.66
C GLU A 227 25.39 -18.85 -12.46
N LEU A 228 25.72 -18.51 -11.21
CA LEU A 228 26.91 -17.74 -10.86
C LEU A 228 28.21 -18.52 -11.15
N MET A 229 28.24 -19.84 -10.89
CA MET A 229 29.40 -20.69 -11.18
C MET A 229 29.56 -21.01 -12.68
N ASN A 230 28.47 -20.96 -13.45
CA ASN A 230 28.45 -21.27 -14.88
C ASN A 230 28.52 -19.99 -15.74
N MET A 231 28.34 -18.81 -15.15
CA MET A 231 28.86 -17.55 -15.66
C MET A 231 30.37 -17.47 -15.38
N GLN A 232 31.16 -18.32 -16.03
CA GLN A 232 32.59 -18.06 -16.17
C GLN A 232 32.80 -17.00 -17.24
N LEU A 233 33.52 -15.94 -16.83
CA LEU A 233 34.54 -15.19 -17.58
C LEU A 233 34.68 -15.51 -19.07
#